data_AF-A0A957ZX40-F1
#
_entry.id   AF-A0A957ZX40-F1
#
_cell.length_a   1.000
_cell.length_b   1.000
_cell.length_c   1.000
_cell.angle_alpha   90.00
_cell.angle_beta   90.00
_cell.angle_gamma   90.00
#
_symmetry.space_group_name_H-M   'P 1'
#
loop_
_entity.id
_entity.type
_entity.pdbx_description
1 polymer ?
#
loop_
_entity_poly.entity_id
_entity_poly.type
_entity_poly.pdbx_seq_one_letter_code
_entity_poly.pdbx_strand_id
1 'polypeptide(L)'
;EAPVTYLHPALEPILGRTKGVLIFQEQILRIATEIAGLSWEQADHLRRGMSHFGRDEMAAMQSVFTAGCMRPAPGGPGLTQQQADTLWEQVLPFAGYGFNQGHATAYAAVSYDSTYMRVHYPAPFFAARLANFGGYHHPAVYMAEAQRLGIPVHPPHVNHSGRKFTLEMGEKGREREKKENRETWKPRELEELEESENPTFPSSASLWMGL
;
A
#
# COMPACT_ATOMS: atom_id res chain seq x y z
N GLU A 1 -3.37 -22.81 -2.04
CA GLU A 1 -3.97 -21.55 -2.52
C GLU A 1 -5.20 -21.91 -3.33
N ALA A 2 -6.30 -21.14 -3.25
CA ALA A 2 -7.49 -21.41 -4.06
C ALA A 2 -7.26 -20.94 -5.50
N PRO A 3 -7.73 -21.68 -6.52
CA PRO A 3 -7.59 -21.27 -7.92
C PRO A 3 -8.36 -19.97 -8.18
N VAL A 4 -7.75 -19.04 -8.89
CA VAL A 4 -8.40 -17.80 -9.33
C VAL A 4 -9.21 -18.09 -10.59
N THR A 5 -10.52 -17.86 -10.52
CA THR A 5 -11.42 -18.03 -11.66
C THR A 5 -12.06 -16.70 -12.01
N TYR A 6 -12.10 -16.36 -13.30
CA TYR A 6 -12.77 -15.17 -13.80
C TYR A 6 -14.12 -15.56 -14.41
N LEU A 7 -15.10 -14.69 -14.23
CA LEU A 7 -16.42 -14.86 -14.86
C LEU A 7 -16.31 -14.86 -16.39
N HIS A 8 -15.36 -14.09 -16.93
CA HIS A 8 -15.05 -14.01 -18.35
C HIS A 8 -13.56 -13.65 -18.53
N PRO A 9 -12.86 -14.18 -19.56
CA PRO A 9 -11.44 -13.87 -19.80
C PRO A 9 -11.14 -12.37 -19.94
N ALA A 10 -12.08 -11.60 -20.50
CA ALA A 10 -11.93 -10.14 -20.65
C ALA A 10 -11.82 -9.39 -19.31
N LEU A 11 -12.18 -10.01 -18.17
CA LEU A 11 -12.04 -9.41 -16.84
C LEU A 11 -10.64 -9.59 -16.24
N GLU A 12 -9.84 -10.54 -16.73
CA GLU A 12 -8.50 -10.81 -16.22
C GLU A 12 -7.56 -9.58 -16.30
N PRO A 13 -7.51 -8.79 -17.39
CA PRO A 13 -6.70 -7.57 -17.45
C PRO A 13 -7.11 -6.47 -16.44
N ILE A 14 -8.31 -6.54 -15.88
CA ILE A 14 -8.85 -5.56 -14.92
C ILE A 14 -8.72 -6.06 -13.48
N LEU A 15 -9.04 -7.34 -13.25
CA LEU A 15 -9.12 -7.95 -11.93
C LEU A 15 -7.91 -8.83 -11.59
N GLY A 16 -6.98 -9.03 -12.52
CA GLY A 16 -5.82 -9.91 -12.34
C GLY A 16 -4.96 -9.52 -11.14
N ARG A 17 -4.65 -8.23 -11.01
CA ARG A 17 -3.87 -7.68 -9.88
C ARG A 17 -4.54 -7.88 -8.52
N THR A 18 -5.86 -8.06 -8.51
CA THR A 18 -6.67 -8.27 -7.30
C THR A 18 -7.21 -9.70 -7.22
N LYS A 19 -6.59 -10.66 -7.93
CA LYS A 19 -6.95 -12.08 -7.93
C LYS A 19 -8.45 -12.33 -8.22
N GLY A 20 -9.04 -11.57 -9.13
CA GLY A 20 -10.44 -11.71 -9.52
C GLY A 20 -11.44 -10.95 -8.65
N VAL A 21 -10.98 -10.28 -7.59
CA VAL A 21 -11.85 -9.55 -6.64
C VAL A 21 -11.96 -8.08 -7.05
N LEU A 22 -13.17 -7.54 -7.06
CA LEU A 22 -13.38 -6.10 -7.24
C LEU A 22 -13.04 -5.37 -5.92
N ILE A 23 -12.06 -4.46 -5.95
CA ILE A 23 -11.57 -3.74 -4.75
C ILE A 23 -11.48 -2.23 -4.98
N PHE A 24 -11.16 -1.79 -6.21
CA PHE A 24 -10.96 -0.38 -6.52
C PHE A 24 -12.02 0.26 -7.42
N GLN A 25 -12.31 1.54 -7.19
CA GLN A 25 -13.23 2.34 -8.02
C GLN A 25 -12.79 2.40 -9.49
N GLU A 26 -11.48 2.44 -9.72
CA GLU A 26 -10.87 2.43 -11.04
C GLU A 26 -11.19 1.13 -11.80
N GLN A 27 -11.39 0.00 -11.11
CA GLN A 27 -11.81 -1.25 -11.74
C GLN A 27 -13.25 -1.18 -12.24
N ILE A 28 -14.16 -0.53 -11.52
CA ILE A 28 -15.53 -0.27 -12.03
C ILE A 28 -15.47 0.58 -13.29
N LEU A 29 -14.70 1.67 -13.26
CA LEU A 29 -14.60 2.57 -14.41
C LEU A 29 -14.08 1.82 -15.65
N ARG A 30 -13.10 0.94 -15.46
CA ARG A 30 -12.59 0.07 -16.53
C ARG A 30 -13.62 -0.97 -16.98
N ILE A 31 -14.35 -1.63 -16.08
CA ILE A 31 -15.42 -2.57 -16.45
C ILE A 31 -16.52 -1.85 -17.24
N ALA A 32 -16.97 -0.70 -16.76
CA ALA A 32 -17.99 0.11 -17.41
C ALA A 32 -17.58 0.55 -18.82
N THR A 33 -16.33 0.95 -19.02
CA THR A 33 -15.85 1.44 -20.33
C THR A 33 -15.36 0.32 -21.24
N GLU A 34 -14.50 -0.57 -20.77
CA GLU A 34 -13.85 -1.62 -21.59
C GLU A 34 -14.77 -2.82 -21.83
N ILE A 35 -15.67 -3.15 -20.90
CA ILE A 35 -16.55 -4.33 -20.99
C ILE A 35 -17.97 -3.92 -21.38
N ALA A 36 -18.57 -2.98 -20.64
CA ALA A 36 -19.93 -2.52 -20.94
C ALA A 36 -19.97 -1.48 -22.07
N GLY A 37 -18.83 -0.93 -22.51
CA GLY A 37 -18.75 0.04 -23.61
C GLY A 37 -19.48 1.34 -23.34
N LEU A 38 -19.53 1.77 -22.07
CA LEU A 38 -20.00 3.09 -21.64
C LEU A 38 -18.95 4.15 -21.93
N SER A 39 -19.37 5.39 -22.12
CA SER A 39 -18.43 6.54 -22.12
C SER A 39 -17.84 6.74 -20.72
N TRP A 40 -16.71 7.45 -20.62
CA TRP A 40 -16.13 7.82 -19.32
C TRP A 40 -17.09 8.64 -18.45
N GLU A 41 -17.90 9.50 -19.07
CA GLU A 41 -18.95 10.26 -18.39
C GLU A 41 -20.01 9.32 -17.79
N GLN A 42 -20.50 8.37 -18.58
CA GLN A 42 -21.49 7.37 -18.14
C GLN A 42 -20.92 6.45 -17.05
N ALA A 43 -19.64 6.07 -17.17
CA ALA A 43 -18.96 5.25 -16.17
C ALA A 43 -18.79 5.99 -14.83
N ASP A 44 -18.42 7.27 -14.85
CA ASP A 44 -18.34 8.08 -13.63
C ASP A 44 -19.73 8.40 -13.07
N HIS A 45 -20.73 8.59 -13.93
CA HIS A 45 -22.14 8.71 -13.53
C HIS A 45 -22.61 7.46 -12.79
N LEU A 46 -22.33 6.26 -13.33
CA LEU A 46 -22.56 4.99 -12.65
C LEU A 46 -21.85 4.99 -11.29
N ARG A 47 -20.53 5.24 -11.25
CA ARG A 47 -19.72 5.21 -10.02
C ARG A 47 -20.26 6.13 -8.91
N ARG A 48 -20.64 7.37 -9.23
CA ARG A 48 -21.20 8.33 -8.26
C ARG A 48 -22.63 7.98 -7.86
N GLY A 49 -23.38 7.51 -8.85
CA GLY A 49 -24.79 7.23 -8.77
C GLY A 49 -25.15 6.02 -7.93
N MET A 50 -24.25 5.03 -7.80
CA MET A 50 -24.57 3.78 -7.12
C MET A 50 -25.07 3.96 -5.66
N SER A 51 -24.68 5.03 -4.99
CA SER A 51 -25.09 5.34 -3.61
C SER A 51 -26.33 6.25 -3.51
N HIS A 52 -26.79 6.82 -4.63
CA HIS A 52 -27.82 7.87 -4.66
C HIS A 52 -28.93 7.65 -5.69
N PHE A 53 -28.79 6.69 -6.61
CA PHE A 53 -29.79 6.40 -7.63
C PHE A 53 -31.11 5.92 -7.03
N GLY A 54 -32.21 6.43 -7.60
CA GLY A 54 -33.53 5.85 -7.40
C GLY A 54 -33.64 4.48 -8.07
N ARG A 55 -34.72 3.75 -7.75
CA ARG A 55 -34.94 2.39 -8.31
C ARG A 55 -35.00 2.40 -9.85
N ASP A 56 -35.71 3.36 -10.43
CA ASP A 56 -35.92 3.41 -11.87
C ASP A 56 -34.63 3.76 -12.62
N GLU A 57 -33.83 4.67 -12.08
CA GLU A 57 -32.53 5.04 -12.64
C GLU A 57 -31.53 3.88 -12.56
N MET A 58 -31.52 3.14 -11.44
CA MET A 58 -30.70 1.95 -11.30
C MET A 58 -31.11 0.85 -12.29
N ALA A 59 -32.41 0.62 -12.49
CA ALA A 59 -32.92 -0.37 -13.44
C ALA A 59 -32.58 0.02 -14.89
N ALA A 60 -32.70 1.31 -15.25
CA ALA A 60 -32.29 1.80 -16.56
C ALA A 60 -30.79 1.60 -16.79
N MET A 61 -29.96 1.92 -15.79
CA MET A 61 -28.51 1.74 -15.85
C MET A 61 -28.13 0.26 -15.95
N GLN A 62 -28.79 -0.63 -15.21
CA GLN A 62 -28.59 -2.07 -15.30
C GLN A 62 -28.85 -2.59 -16.71
N SER A 63 -29.95 -2.16 -17.32
CA SER A 63 -30.31 -2.57 -18.69
C SER A 63 -29.24 -2.14 -19.70
N VAL A 64 -28.76 -0.89 -19.61
CA VAL A 64 -27.69 -0.39 -20.49
C VAL A 64 -26.37 -1.13 -20.24
N PHE A 65 -26.00 -1.36 -18.97
CA PHE A 65 -24.77 -2.05 -18.60
C PHE A 65 -24.75 -3.51 -19.09
N THR A 66 -25.82 -4.25 -18.83
CA THR A 66 -25.93 -5.68 -19.20
C THR A 66 -25.96 -5.85 -20.72
N ALA A 67 -26.76 -5.07 -21.44
CA ALA A 67 -26.75 -5.05 -22.90
C ALA A 67 -25.37 -4.67 -23.46
N GLY A 68 -24.67 -3.75 -22.80
CA GLY A 68 -23.31 -3.35 -23.12
C GLY A 68 -22.31 -4.51 -23.02
N CYS A 69 -22.36 -5.27 -21.93
CA CYS A 69 -21.47 -6.41 -21.66
C CYS A 69 -21.65 -7.58 -22.62
N MET A 70 -22.83 -7.72 -23.22
CA MET A 70 -23.14 -8.78 -24.20
C MET A 70 -22.58 -8.49 -25.59
N ARG A 71 -22.10 -7.27 -25.85
CA ARG A 71 -21.40 -6.93 -27.09
C ARG A 71 -20.02 -7.61 -27.12
N PRO A 72 -19.41 -7.82 -28.30
CA PRO A 72 -18.07 -8.37 -28.40
C PRO A 72 -17.08 -7.57 -27.53
N ALA A 73 -16.46 -8.25 -26.57
CA ALA A 73 -15.47 -7.65 -25.68
C ALA A 73 -14.12 -7.51 -26.40
N PRO A 74 -13.20 -6.66 -25.91
CA PRO A 74 -11.84 -6.62 -26.42
C PRO A 74 -11.19 -8.02 -26.32
N GLY A 75 -10.93 -8.65 -27.46
CA GLY A 75 -10.26 -9.96 -27.52
C GLY A 75 -11.15 -11.20 -27.41
N GLY A 76 -12.48 -11.11 -27.59
CA GLY A 76 -13.32 -12.31 -27.57
C GLY A 76 -14.83 -12.07 -27.77
N PRO A 77 -15.66 -13.12 -27.62
CA PRO A 77 -17.11 -12.97 -27.59
C PRO A 77 -17.53 -12.10 -26.40
N GLY A 78 -18.74 -11.52 -26.50
CA GLY A 78 -19.35 -10.84 -25.36
C GLY A 78 -19.73 -11.79 -24.24
N LEU A 79 -20.07 -11.23 -23.09
CA LEU A 79 -20.59 -12.01 -21.96
C LEU A 79 -21.96 -12.59 -22.32
N THR A 80 -22.25 -13.79 -21.82
CA THR A 80 -23.63 -14.30 -21.79
C THR A 80 -24.50 -13.42 -20.88
N GLN A 81 -25.82 -13.46 -21.06
CA GLN A 81 -26.76 -12.76 -20.17
C GLN A 81 -26.51 -13.09 -18.70
N GLN A 82 -26.34 -14.36 -18.37
CA GLN A 82 -26.06 -14.82 -17.00
C GLN A 82 -24.76 -14.21 -16.44
N GLN A 83 -23.70 -14.14 -17.25
CA GLN A 83 -22.45 -13.49 -16.85
C GLN A 83 -22.63 -11.98 -16.69
N ALA A 84 -23.36 -11.31 -17.58
CA ALA A 84 -23.61 -9.88 -17.48
C ALA A 84 -24.41 -9.53 -16.21
N ASP A 85 -25.44 -10.32 -15.90
CA ASP A 85 -26.25 -10.15 -14.68
C ASP A 85 -25.42 -10.40 -13.42
N THR A 86 -24.62 -11.48 -13.41
CA THR A 86 -23.71 -11.79 -12.30
C THR A 86 -22.68 -10.66 -12.11
N LEU A 87 -22.15 -10.09 -13.19
CA LEU A 87 -21.20 -8.97 -13.11
C LEU A 87 -21.87 -7.72 -12.54
N TRP A 88 -23.11 -7.43 -12.94
CA TRP A 88 -23.88 -6.33 -12.38
C TRP A 88 -24.13 -6.51 -10.87
N GLU A 89 -24.49 -7.71 -10.43
CA GLU A 89 -24.66 -8.05 -9.02
C GLU A 89 -23.38 -7.86 -8.20
N GLN A 90 -22.20 -8.04 -8.81
CA GLN A 90 -20.90 -7.77 -8.18
C GLN A 90 -20.59 -6.27 -8.12
N VAL A 91 -20.98 -5.52 -9.15
CA VAL A 91 -20.76 -4.07 -9.24
C VAL A 91 -21.68 -3.31 -8.29
N LEU A 92 -22.95 -3.70 -8.17
CA LEU A 92 -23.98 -3.02 -7.37
C LEU A 92 -23.59 -2.74 -5.90
N PRO A 93 -23.17 -3.72 -5.08
CA PRO A 93 -22.83 -3.49 -3.68
C PRO A 93 -21.53 -2.67 -3.49
N PHE A 94 -20.72 -2.53 -4.54
CA PHE A 94 -19.42 -1.87 -4.46
C PHE A 94 -19.55 -0.36 -4.22
N ALA A 95 -20.71 0.24 -4.52
CA ALA A 95 -21.08 1.60 -4.16
C ALA A 95 -20.67 2.03 -2.74
N GLY A 96 -20.83 1.11 -1.78
CA GLY A 96 -20.57 1.37 -0.37
C GLY A 96 -19.17 1.03 0.11
N TYR A 97 -18.38 0.25 -0.66
CA TYR A 97 -17.12 -0.34 -0.20
C TYR A 97 -15.94 -0.11 -1.15
N GLY A 98 -16.17 0.57 -2.27
CA GLY A 98 -15.16 0.81 -3.28
C GLY A 98 -14.07 1.78 -2.84
N PHE A 99 -12.82 1.32 -2.87
CA PHE A 99 -11.68 2.12 -2.47
C PHE A 99 -11.03 2.85 -3.65
N ASN A 100 -10.45 4.02 -3.43
CA ASN A 100 -9.70 4.72 -4.46
C ASN A 100 -8.28 4.12 -4.57
N GLN A 101 -7.91 3.57 -5.73
CA GLN A 101 -6.62 2.91 -5.94
C GLN A 101 -5.44 3.87 -5.80
N GLY A 102 -5.55 5.08 -6.33
CA GLY A 102 -4.49 6.09 -6.23
C GLY A 102 -4.15 6.42 -4.78
N HIS A 103 -5.18 6.67 -3.96
CA HIS A 103 -5.03 6.93 -2.52
C HIS A 103 -4.45 5.72 -1.77
N ALA A 104 -4.97 4.52 -2.03
CA ALA A 104 -4.43 3.30 -1.43
C ALA A 104 -2.93 3.11 -1.76
N THR A 105 -2.56 3.30 -3.03
CA THR A 105 -1.19 3.08 -3.50
C THR A 105 -0.21 4.06 -2.85
N ALA A 106 -0.60 5.34 -2.73
CA ALA A 106 0.24 6.36 -2.10
C ALA A 106 0.53 6.03 -0.62
N TYR A 107 -0.47 5.61 0.14
CA TYR A 107 -0.28 5.22 1.55
C TYR A 107 0.43 3.88 1.72
N ALA A 108 0.21 2.94 0.79
CA ALA A 108 0.93 1.66 0.77
C ALA A 108 2.43 1.88 0.58
N ALA A 109 2.86 2.80 -0.28
CA ALA A 109 4.26 3.14 -0.49
C ALA A 109 4.92 3.64 0.81
N VAL A 110 4.32 4.62 1.49
CA VAL A 110 4.83 5.13 2.78
C VAL A 110 4.90 4.03 3.85
N SER A 111 3.92 3.13 3.87
CA SER A 111 3.88 2.01 4.80
C SER A 111 4.99 1.00 4.51
N TYR A 112 5.25 0.71 3.23
CA TYR A 112 6.33 -0.14 2.77
C TYR A 112 7.69 0.46 3.14
N ASP A 113 7.93 1.72 2.81
CA ASP A 113 9.18 2.42 3.11
C ASP A 113 9.45 2.46 4.63
N SER A 114 8.42 2.76 5.42
CA SER A 114 8.52 2.75 6.89
C SER A 114 8.86 1.37 7.43
N THR A 115 8.27 0.31 6.85
CA THR A 115 8.52 -1.07 7.25
C THR A 115 9.92 -1.50 6.84
N TYR A 116 10.36 -1.15 5.63
CA TYR A 116 11.71 -1.40 5.15
C TYR A 116 12.75 -0.77 6.10
N MET A 117 12.58 0.51 6.45
CA MET A 117 13.45 1.19 7.42
C MET A 117 13.41 0.50 8.79
N ARG A 118 12.23 0.10 9.28
CA ARG A 118 12.12 -0.64 10.55
C ARG A 118 12.82 -2.00 10.51
N VAL A 119 12.78 -2.72 9.39
CA VAL A 119 13.37 -4.07 9.28
C VAL A 119 14.89 -4.00 9.14
N HIS A 120 15.41 -3.11 8.29
CA HIS A 120 16.84 -3.05 7.99
C HIS A 120 17.61 -2.03 8.85
N TYR A 121 16.94 -1.00 9.35
CA TYR A 121 17.53 0.10 10.12
C TYR A 121 16.72 0.43 11.38
N PRO A 122 16.44 -0.56 12.26
CA PRO A 122 15.47 -0.40 13.33
C PRO A 122 15.87 0.68 14.35
N ALA A 123 17.13 0.75 14.77
CA ALA A 123 17.57 1.73 15.75
C ALA A 123 17.49 3.18 15.23
N PRO A 124 18.01 3.53 14.03
CA PRO A 124 17.74 4.82 13.40
C PRO A 124 16.25 5.13 13.22
N PHE A 125 15.45 4.15 12.81
CA PHE A 125 14.01 4.30 12.63
C PHE A 125 13.30 4.72 13.93
N PHE A 126 13.54 3.99 15.03
CA PHE A 126 12.96 4.33 16.33
C PHE A 126 13.48 5.66 16.89
N ALA A 127 14.78 5.95 16.73
CA ALA A 127 15.35 7.25 17.12
C ALA A 127 14.62 8.40 16.42
N ALA A 128 14.49 8.33 15.10
CA ALA A 128 13.81 9.35 14.29
C ALA A 128 12.33 9.49 14.67
N ARG A 129 11.63 8.36 14.88
CA ARG A 129 10.22 8.35 15.26
C ARG A 129 10.00 8.98 16.65
N LEU A 130 10.84 8.65 17.62
CA LEU A 130 10.76 9.18 18.98
C LEU A 130 11.20 10.64 19.06
N ALA A 131 12.19 11.05 18.26
CA ALA A 131 12.59 12.45 18.11
C ALA A 131 11.48 13.33 17.48
N ASN A 132 10.50 12.71 16.83
CA ASN A 132 9.29 13.33 16.31
C ASN A 132 8.03 12.98 17.14
N PHE A 133 8.20 12.77 18.45
CA PHE A 133 7.14 12.56 19.44
C PHE A 133 6.21 11.35 19.20
N GLY A 134 6.63 10.36 18.40
CA GLY A 134 5.86 9.12 18.22
C GLY A 134 4.65 9.23 17.28
N GLY A 135 4.29 10.40 16.77
CA GLY A 135 3.14 10.55 15.86
C GLY A 135 1.81 10.09 16.49
N TYR A 136 1.21 9.01 15.96
CA TYR A 136 -0.12 8.53 16.38
C TYR A 136 -0.15 7.85 17.76
N HIS A 137 0.83 7.02 18.08
CA HIS A 137 0.92 6.33 19.38
C HIS A 137 1.78 7.11 20.38
N HIS A 138 1.55 6.87 21.67
CA HIS A 138 2.38 7.45 22.71
C HIS A 138 3.85 6.96 22.58
N PRO A 139 4.88 7.82 22.81
CA PRO A 139 6.29 7.45 22.73
C PRO A 139 6.67 6.16 23.47
N ALA A 140 6.03 5.89 24.62
CA ALA A 140 6.23 4.66 25.40
C ALA A 140 5.99 3.36 24.61
N VAL A 141 5.05 3.36 23.66
CA VAL A 141 4.77 2.19 22.81
C VAL A 141 5.97 1.89 21.91
N TYR A 142 6.58 2.92 21.32
CA TYR A 142 7.76 2.76 20.47
C TYR A 142 9.00 2.38 21.26
N MET A 143 9.17 2.92 22.48
CA MET A 143 10.28 2.52 23.36
C MET A 143 10.19 1.05 23.76
N ALA A 144 8.99 0.57 24.12
CA ALA A 144 8.76 -0.83 24.44
C ALA A 144 9.03 -1.75 23.23
N GLU A 145 8.62 -1.35 22.03
CA GLU A 145 8.90 -2.12 20.82
C GLU A 145 10.39 -2.13 20.46
N ALA A 146 11.10 -1.01 20.62
CA ALA A 146 12.55 -0.95 20.43
C ALA A 146 13.28 -1.93 21.37
N GLN A 147 12.89 -1.94 22.65
CA GLN A 147 13.42 -2.89 23.64
C GLN A 147 13.09 -4.34 23.28
N ARG A 148 11.86 -4.64 22.80
CA ARG A 148 11.47 -5.98 22.35
C ARG A 148 12.31 -6.46 21.16
N LEU A 149 12.73 -5.54 20.29
CA LEU A 149 13.63 -5.81 19.17
C LEU A 149 15.11 -5.84 19.57
N GLY A 150 15.42 -5.79 20.88
CA GLY A 150 16.77 -5.89 21.41
C GLY A 150 17.57 -4.59 21.37
N ILE A 151 16.92 -3.44 21.15
CA ILE A 151 17.57 -2.13 21.10
C ILE A 151 17.51 -1.52 22.51
N PRO A 152 18.65 -1.32 23.18
CA PRO A 152 18.67 -0.71 24.50
C PRO A 152 18.15 0.73 24.44
N VAL A 153 17.28 1.10 25.40
CA VAL A 153 16.76 2.46 25.57
C VAL A 153 17.16 2.95 26.95
N HIS A 154 18.01 3.97 27.01
CA HIS A 154 18.56 4.53 28.24
C HIS A 154 17.77 5.78 28.70
N PRO A 155 17.62 5.99 30.03
CA PRO A 155 17.01 7.20 30.57
C PRO A 155 17.82 8.46 30.22
N PRO A 156 17.23 9.67 30.33
CA PRO A 156 17.95 10.90 30.04
C PRO A 156 19.20 11.03 30.91
N HIS A 157 20.32 11.44 30.30
CA HIS A 157 21.60 11.62 31.00
C HIS A 157 22.29 12.90 30.56
N VAL A 158 22.74 13.71 31.53
CA VAL A 158 23.28 15.06 31.30
C VAL A 158 24.46 15.13 30.32
N ASN A 159 25.27 14.06 30.26
CA ASN A 159 26.44 14.02 29.37
C ASN A 159 26.17 13.39 27.99
N HIS A 160 25.06 12.69 27.82
CA HIS A 160 24.80 11.87 26.62
C HIS A 160 23.53 12.28 25.87
N SER A 161 22.49 12.70 26.59
CA SER A 161 21.21 13.07 26.01
C SER A 161 21.21 14.46 25.39
N GLY A 162 20.63 14.57 24.20
CA GLY A 162 20.22 15.85 23.61
C GLY A 162 18.81 16.29 24.02
N ARG A 163 18.31 17.36 23.40
CA ARG A 163 16.91 17.83 23.56
C ARG A 163 15.86 16.86 23.00
N LYS A 164 16.27 15.95 22.12
CA LYS A 164 15.43 14.93 21.49
C LYS A 164 16.07 13.57 21.72
N PHE A 165 15.31 12.51 21.42
CA PHE A 165 15.89 11.18 21.36
C PHE A 165 17.07 11.15 20.40
N THR A 166 18.15 10.51 20.83
CA THR A 166 19.40 10.41 20.06
C THR A 166 19.82 8.95 19.94
N LEU A 167 20.48 8.64 18.83
CA LEU A 167 21.07 7.35 18.56
C LEU A 167 22.53 7.39 18.98
N GLU A 168 22.98 6.42 19.77
CA GLU A 168 24.39 6.19 20.05
C GLU A 168 24.85 4.90 19.37
N MET A 169 25.95 5.00 18.63
CA MET A 169 26.61 3.86 18.02
C MET A 169 27.74 3.35 18.93
N GLY A 170 27.72 2.06 19.26
CA GLY A 170 28.83 1.40 19.95
C GLY A 170 30.17 1.54 19.21
N GLU A 171 31.28 1.27 19.90
CA GLU A 171 32.64 1.54 19.39
C GLU A 171 32.92 0.94 18.00
N LYS A 172 32.45 -0.29 17.73
CA LYS A 172 32.57 -0.93 16.40
C LYS A 172 31.76 -0.25 15.30
N GLY A 173 30.64 0.39 15.65
CA GLY A 173 29.82 1.19 14.72
C GLY A 173 30.49 2.51 14.35
N ARG A 174 31.12 3.18 15.34
CA ARG A 174 31.88 4.43 15.15
C ARG A 174 33.10 4.26 14.23
N GLU A 175 33.74 3.09 14.23
CA GLU A 175 34.85 2.78 13.30
C GLU A 175 34.40 2.56 11.86
N ARG A 176 33.23 1.95 11.63
CA ARG A 176 32.64 1.76 10.30
C ARG A 176 32.17 3.09 9.69
N GLU A 177 31.49 3.92 10.48
CA GLU A 177 31.03 5.24 10.05
C GLU A 177 32.20 6.15 9.62
N LYS A 178 33.33 6.11 10.33
CA LYS A 178 34.56 6.83 9.94
C LYS A 178 35.19 6.34 8.63
N LYS A 179 34.99 5.07 8.26
CA LYS A 179 35.47 4.50 6.99
C LYS A 179 34.54 4.84 5.83
N GLU A 180 33.23 4.69 6.00
CA GLU A 180 32.23 5.05 4.99
C GLU A 180 32.19 6.55 4.73
N ASN A 181 32.29 7.40 5.75
CA ASN A 181 32.28 8.87 5.55
C ASN A 181 33.59 9.39 4.89
N ARG A 182 34.61 8.53 4.74
CA ARG A 182 35.82 8.81 3.94
C ARG A 182 35.68 8.38 2.48
N GLU A 183 34.75 7.49 2.16
CA GLU A 183 34.47 7.01 0.81
C GLU A 183 33.17 7.67 0.32
N THR A 184 33.27 8.59 -0.62
CA THR A 184 32.12 9.32 -1.18
C THR A 184 31.03 8.35 -1.64
N TRP A 185 29.83 8.48 -1.06
CA TRP A 185 28.66 7.67 -1.42
C TRP A 185 28.37 7.77 -2.92
N LYS A 186 28.37 6.61 -3.61
CA LYS A 186 27.89 6.47 -4.99
C LYS A 186 26.56 5.70 -4.97
N PRO A 187 25.56 6.10 -5.75
CA PRO A 187 24.32 5.33 -5.86
C PRO A 187 24.63 3.94 -6.45
N ARG A 188 24.14 2.88 -5.81
CA ARG A 188 24.19 1.52 -6.36
C ARG A 188 23.00 1.28 -7.29
N GLU A 189 23.22 0.51 -8.36
CA GLU A 189 22.14 0.07 -9.25
C GLU A 189 21.24 -0.96 -8.55
N LEU A 190 19.96 -0.99 -8.93
CA LEU A 190 18.92 -1.77 -8.25
C LEU A 190 19.20 -3.29 -8.25
N GLU A 191 19.99 -3.79 -9.20
CA GLU A 191 20.38 -5.20 -9.28
C GLU A 191 21.40 -5.60 -8.20
N GLU A 192 22.24 -4.68 -7.71
CA GLU A 192 23.24 -4.95 -6.65
C GLU A 192 22.62 -5.02 -5.24
N LEU A 193 21.37 -4.60 -5.08
CA LEU A 193 20.66 -4.62 -3.80
C LEU A 193 20.00 -5.98 -3.51
N GLU A 194 19.76 -6.81 -4.54
CA GLU A 194 19.20 -8.15 -4.37
C GLU A 194 20.27 -9.17 -3.92
N GLU A 195 21.55 -8.96 -4.26
CA GLU A 195 22.66 -9.84 -3.91
C GLU A 195 23.33 -9.50 -2.57
N SER A 196 23.10 -8.31 -2.00
CA SER A 196 23.70 -7.98 -0.71
C SER A 196 22.93 -8.66 0.42
N GLU A 197 23.57 -9.61 1.11
CA GLU A 197 23.07 -10.17 2.37
C GLU A 197 22.50 -9.05 3.24
N ASN A 198 21.23 -9.23 3.59
CA ASN A 198 20.41 -8.42 4.47
C ASN A 198 21.28 -7.54 5.40
N PRO A 199 21.41 -6.22 5.15
CA PRO A 199 22.34 -5.38 5.91
C PRO A 199 21.82 -5.27 7.33
N THR A 200 22.22 -6.22 8.18
CA THR A 200 21.96 -6.17 9.61
C THR A 200 22.76 -5.00 10.16
N PHE A 201 22.05 -3.93 10.50
CA PHE A 201 22.62 -2.81 11.25
C PHE A 201 23.36 -3.35 12.48
N PRO A 202 24.55 -2.83 12.82
CA PRO A 202 25.38 -3.44 13.85
C PRO A 202 24.61 -3.57 15.17
N SER A 203 24.71 -4.75 15.79
CA SER A 203 24.09 -5.13 17.07
C SER A 203 24.52 -4.28 18.28
N SER A 204 25.23 -3.18 18.05
CA SER A 204 25.80 -2.29 19.07
C SER A 204 25.17 -0.90 19.11
N ALA A 205 23.98 -0.70 18.53
CA ALA A 205 23.30 0.60 18.56
C ALA A 205 22.32 0.70 19.74
N SER A 206 22.28 1.84 20.42
CA SER A 206 21.37 2.14 21.54
C SER A 206 20.72 3.52 21.41
N LEU A 207 19.63 3.73 22.15
CA LEU A 207 18.84 4.95 22.14
C LEU A 207 18.96 5.68 23.49
N TRP A 208 19.14 6.99 23.44
CA TRP A 208 19.04 7.87 24.60
C TRP A 208 17.73 8.67 24.55
N MET A 209 17.01 8.71 25.65
CA MET A 209 15.87 9.62 25.82
C MET A 209 16.33 11.09 25.78
N GLY A 210 15.48 11.97 25.25
CA GLY A 210 15.70 13.41 25.30
C GLY A 210 15.47 13.99 26.70
N LEU A 211 16.15 15.11 26.99
CA LEU A 211 15.93 15.95 28.18
C LEU A 211 14.70 16.85 28.04
#